data_AF-A0A5C6ACC1-F1
#
_entry.id   AF-A0A5C6ACC1-F1
#
_cell.length_a   1.000
_cell.length_b   1.000
_cell.length_c   1.000
_cell.angle_alpha   90.00
_cell.angle_beta   90.00
_cell.angle_gamma   90.00
#
_symmetry.space_group_name_H-M   'P 1'
#
loop_
_entity.id
_entity.type
_entity.pdbx_description
1 polymer ?
#
loop_
_entity_poly.entity_id
_entity_poly.type
_entity_poly.pdbx_seq_one_letter_code
_entity_poly.pdbx_strand_id
1 'polypeptide(L)'
;METPESKPRLRPRISLLSLLLLTAIVALSLALWGESSRRWPLEREIQALRREVGEVAVADPTKMYVQPLDNSVDNRMHFRWRAYVPPGRAGVVTVLVQQPWKNREGYLTMTLDAGDSGFELVTLPAVAGDLWMYSLRSSSTVRRSGSSNPRPPWLGQGGEPVGLTFDDFDPQPGVAEGHEAALMDLAGQSENGEPVRVIVTAKHYPPANLPPSSNSAGHQKLNKNQP
;
A
#
# COMPACT_ATOMS: atom_id res chain seq x y z
N MET A 1 20.56 79.89 5.88
CA MET A 1 19.25 79.67 5.24
C MET A 1 19.45 78.48 4.30
N GLU A 2 19.25 77.28 4.82
CA GLU A 2 19.47 76.03 4.07
C GLU A 2 18.22 75.77 3.23
N THR A 3 18.39 75.73 1.91
CA THR A 3 17.30 75.41 0.99
C THR A 3 17.05 73.90 1.03
N PRO A 4 15.81 73.43 1.30
CA PRO A 4 15.53 72.01 1.42
C PRO A 4 15.80 71.27 0.10
N GLU A 5 16.64 70.24 0.15
CA GLU A 5 16.94 69.36 -0.98
C GLU A 5 15.66 68.69 -1.49
N SER A 6 15.39 68.85 -2.79
CA SER A 6 14.25 68.27 -3.47
C SER A 6 14.42 66.76 -3.62
N LYS A 7 13.68 65.98 -2.81
CA LYS A 7 13.70 64.52 -2.85
C LYS A 7 13.26 64.03 -4.25
N PRO A 8 14.08 63.24 -4.97
CA PRO A 8 13.77 62.85 -6.34
C PRO A 8 12.49 62.01 -6.40
N ARG A 9 11.49 62.49 -7.16
CA ARG A 9 10.23 61.79 -7.39
C ARG A 9 10.45 60.66 -8.40
N LEU A 10 10.58 59.44 -7.92
CA LEU A 10 10.58 58.23 -8.76
C LEU A 10 9.21 58.08 -9.43
N ARG A 11 9.11 58.39 -10.72
CA ARG A 11 7.94 58.05 -11.53
C ARG A 11 8.18 56.69 -12.16
N PRO A 12 7.45 55.63 -11.77
CA PRO A 12 7.62 54.32 -12.39
C PRO A 12 7.26 54.44 -13.87
N ARG A 13 8.25 54.24 -14.75
CA ARG A 13 8.03 54.13 -16.19
C ARG A 13 7.55 52.71 -16.47
N ILE A 14 6.26 52.46 -16.27
CA ILE A 14 5.64 51.20 -16.65
C ILE A 14 5.62 51.17 -18.19
N SER A 15 6.49 50.37 -18.78
CA SER A 15 6.49 50.13 -20.22
C SER A 15 5.20 49.41 -20.60
N LEU A 16 4.55 49.86 -21.68
CA LEU A 16 3.34 49.23 -22.22
C LEU A 16 3.57 47.74 -22.53
N LEU A 17 4.80 47.39 -22.92
CA LEU A 17 5.23 46.00 -23.13
C LEU A 17 5.18 45.18 -21.82
N SER A 18 5.60 45.75 -20.69
CA SER A 18 5.54 45.07 -19.40
C SER A 18 4.10 44.81 -18.96
N LEU A 19 3.19 45.73 -19.26
CA LEU A 19 1.76 45.57 -18.96
C LEU A 19 1.14 44.45 -19.81
N LEU A 20 1.44 44.43 -21.12
CA LEU A 20 1.01 43.34 -22.01
C LEU A 20 1.56 41.99 -21.57
N LEU A 21 2.84 41.92 -21.21
CA LEU A 21 3.47 40.69 -20.72
C LEU A 21 2.81 40.19 -19.44
N LEU A 22 2.53 41.09 -18.49
CA LEU A 22 1.84 40.73 -17.25
C LEU A 22 0.43 40.22 -17.51
N THR A 23 -0.33 40.87 -18.40
CA THR A 23 -1.66 40.38 -18.79
C THR A 23 -1.61 39.01 -19.45
N ALA A 24 -0.61 38.76 -20.30
CA ALA A 24 -0.42 37.45 -20.93
C ALA A 24 -0.10 36.36 -19.90
N ILE A 25 0.78 36.64 -18.93
CA ILE A 25 1.11 35.71 -17.84
C ILE A 25 -0.14 35.40 -16.99
N VAL A 26 -0.94 36.40 -16.65
CA VAL A 26 -2.17 36.22 -15.88
C VAL A 26 -3.18 35.38 -16.66
N ALA A 27 -3.39 35.69 -17.95
CA ALA A 27 -4.29 34.92 -18.80
C ALA A 27 -3.84 33.46 -18.94
N LEU A 28 -2.54 33.21 -19.12
CA LEU A 28 -1.98 31.86 -19.20
C LEU A 28 -2.15 31.10 -17.87
N SER A 29 -1.93 31.79 -16.74
CA SER A 29 -2.08 31.20 -15.40
C SER A 29 -3.53 30.80 -15.13
N LEU A 30 -4.50 31.63 -15.49
CA LEU A 30 -5.93 31.33 -15.36
C LEU A 30 -6.35 30.17 -16.28
N ALA A 31 -5.82 30.12 -17.50
CA ALA A 31 -6.09 29.02 -18.42
C ALA A 31 -5.55 27.69 -17.88
N LEU A 32 -4.31 27.67 -17.36
CA LEU A 32 -3.70 26.48 -16.73
C LEU A 32 -4.48 26.05 -15.49
N TRP A 33 -4.91 27.00 -14.66
CA TRP A 33 -5.74 26.70 -13.48
C TRP A 33 -7.08 26.07 -13.88
N GLY A 34 -7.73 26.62 -14.91
CA GLY A 34 -9.00 26.08 -15.44
C GLY A 34 -8.86 24.65 -15.94
N GLU A 35 -7.79 24.34 -16.66
CA GLU A 35 -7.50 22.99 -17.15
C GLU A 35 -7.18 22.03 -15.99
N SER A 36 -6.34 22.45 -15.05
CA SER A 36 -5.98 21.64 -13.87
C SER A 36 -7.21 21.30 -13.01
N SER A 37 -8.12 22.25 -12.84
CA SER A 37 -9.34 22.08 -12.04
C SER A 37 -10.31 21.06 -12.66
N ARG A 38 -10.27 20.87 -13.99
CA ARG A 38 -11.09 19.90 -14.70
C ARG A 38 -10.51 18.49 -14.68
N ARG A 39 -9.18 18.35 -14.66
CA ARG A 39 -8.51 17.04 -14.63
C ARG A 39 -8.63 16.33 -13.29
N TRP A 40 -8.55 17.08 -12.20
CA TRP A 40 -8.57 16.51 -10.85
C TRP A 40 -9.80 15.65 -10.52
N PRO A 41 -11.06 16.06 -10.82
CA PRO A 41 -12.22 15.20 -10.59
C PRO A 41 -12.22 13.95 -11.49
N LEU A 42 -11.76 14.06 -12.74
CA LEU A 42 -11.66 12.93 -13.66
C LEU A 42 -10.62 11.90 -13.20
N GLU A 43 -9.46 12.37 -12.71
CA GLU A 43 -8.44 11.49 -12.14
C GLU A 43 -8.95 10.77 -10.89
N ARG A 44 -9.74 11.45 -10.05
CA ARG A 44 -10.40 10.82 -8.90
C ARG A 44 -11.42 9.77 -9.33
N GLU A 45 -12.22 10.04 -10.35
CA GLU A 45 -13.20 9.10 -10.88
C GLU A 45 -12.53 7.87 -11.50
N ILE A 46 -11.46 8.06 -12.28
CA ILE A 46 -10.65 6.95 -12.81
C ILE A 46 -10.04 6.14 -11.66
N GLN A 47 -9.53 6.79 -10.61
CA GLN A 47 -9.03 6.08 -9.43
C GLN A 47 -10.12 5.31 -8.70
N ALA A 48 -11.33 5.89 -8.57
CA ALA A 48 -12.47 5.22 -7.96
C ALA A 48 -12.91 4.00 -8.78
N LEU A 49 -13.07 4.16 -10.10
CA LEU A 49 -13.42 3.06 -11.01
C LEU A 49 -12.37 1.95 -10.99
N ARG A 50 -11.08 2.30 -10.97
CA ARG A 50 -10.01 1.30 -10.83
C ARG A 50 -10.11 0.54 -9.51
N ARG A 51 -10.45 1.21 -8.41
CA ARG A 51 -10.70 0.54 -7.12
C ARG A 51 -11.90 -0.40 -7.19
N GLU A 52 -12.99 0.00 -7.86
CA GLU A 52 -14.18 -0.84 -8.05
C GLU A 52 -13.92 -2.09 -8.89
N VAL A 53 -13.14 -1.96 -9.97
CA VAL A 53 -12.73 -3.09 -10.82
C VAL A 53 -11.60 -3.91 -10.16
N GLY A 54 -11.03 -3.41 -9.07
CA GLY A 54 -9.88 -4.01 -8.39
C GLY A 54 -8.59 -3.90 -9.19
N GLU A 55 -8.48 -2.99 -10.17
CA GLU A 55 -7.23 -2.66 -10.86
C GLU A 55 -6.31 -1.85 -9.95
N VAL A 56 -5.01 -2.17 -9.97
CA VAL A 56 -4.01 -1.44 -9.19
C VAL A 56 -3.78 -0.07 -9.82
N ALA A 57 -4.02 0.99 -9.07
CA ALA A 57 -3.71 2.35 -9.52
C ALA A 57 -2.19 2.61 -9.48
N VAL A 58 -1.50 2.30 -10.58
CA VAL A 58 -0.05 2.52 -10.72
C VAL A 58 0.22 3.98 -11.12
N ALA A 59 0.77 4.76 -10.20
CA ALA A 59 1.19 6.15 -10.47
C ALA A 59 2.58 6.22 -11.14
N ASP A 60 3.49 5.32 -10.76
CA ASP A 60 4.87 5.24 -11.26
C ASP A 60 5.22 3.78 -11.60
N PRO A 61 5.35 3.41 -12.89
CA PRO A 61 5.58 2.00 -13.29
C PRO A 61 6.93 1.44 -12.81
N THR A 62 7.82 2.27 -12.25
CA THR A 62 9.10 1.82 -11.69
C THR A 62 9.01 1.35 -10.24
N LYS A 63 7.85 1.54 -9.59
CA LYS A 63 7.60 1.22 -8.18
C LYS A 63 6.62 0.07 -8.02
N MET A 64 6.76 -0.65 -6.91
CA MET A 64 5.83 -1.72 -6.53
C MET A 64 4.62 -1.15 -5.78
N TYR A 65 3.43 -1.62 -6.12
CA TYR A 65 2.17 -1.23 -5.47
C TYR A 65 1.42 -2.46 -5.01
N VAL A 66 0.69 -2.35 -3.90
CA VAL A 66 -0.24 -3.38 -3.41
C VAL A 66 -1.55 -2.69 -3.07
N GLN A 67 -2.66 -3.30 -3.47
CA GLN A 67 -4.00 -2.79 -3.22
C GLN A 67 -4.89 -3.94 -2.70
N PRO A 68 -5.70 -3.71 -1.65
CA PRO A 68 -6.70 -4.68 -1.24
C PRO A 68 -7.77 -4.84 -2.31
N LEU A 69 -8.24 -6.06 -2.51
CA LEU A 69 -9.46 -6.31 -3.25
C LEU A 69 -10.61 -6.42 -2.25
N ASP A 70 -11.77 -5.90 -2.65
CA ASP A 70 -12.98 -6.04 -1.85
C ASP A 70 -13.34 -7.53 -1.71
N ASN A 71 -13.53 -7.99 -0.47
CA ASN A 71 -13.86 -9.38 -0.14
C ASN A 71 -15.38 -9.55 0.01
N SER A 72 -16.14 -8.87 -0.84
CA SER A 72 -17.60 -8.72 -0.76
C SER A 72 -18.40 -10.02 -0.95
N VAL A 73 -17.74 -11.15 -1.23
CA VAL A 73 -18.39 -12.43 -1.51
C VAL A 73 -18.01 -13.46 -0.43
N ASP A 74 -18.87 -13.55 0.59
CA ASP A 74 -19.11 -14.66 1.54
C ASP A 74 -17.96 -15.23 2.38
N ASN A 75 -16.70 -14.86 2.17
CA ASN A 75 -15.59 -15.51 2.87
C ASN A 75 -14.64 -14.53 3.54
N ARG A 76 -15.08 -13.99 4.69
CA ARG A 76 -14.27 -13.11 5.55
C ARG A 76 -13.00 -13.80 6.13
N MET A 77 -12.74 -15.07 5.82
CA MET A 77 -11.46 -15.75 6.11
C MET A 77 -10.44 -15.63 4.97
N HIS A 78 -10.84 -15.00 3.86
CA HIS A 78 -10.05 -14.86 2.64
C HIS A 78 -9.75 -13.38 2.42
N PHE A 79 -8.49 -13.00 2.53
CA PHE A 79 -8.04 -11.66 2.19
C PHE A 79 -7.37 -11.69 0.82
N ARG A 80 -7.89 -10.89 -0.10
CA ARG A 80 -7.36 -10.80 -1.46
C ARG A 80 -6.67 -9.45 -1.64
N TRP A 81 -5.49 -9.48 -2.25
CA TRP A 81 -4.76 -8.30 -2.65
C TRP A 81 -4.30 -8.47 -4.09
N ARG A 82 -4.01 -7.34 -4.72
CA ARG A 82 -3.36 -7.30 -6.02
C ARG A 82 -2.12 -6.44 -5.92
N ALA A 83 -1.03 -6.98 -6.47
CA ALA A 83 0.26 -6.35 -6.48
C ALA A 83 0.67 -6.06 -7.92
N TYR A 84 1.12 -4.83 -8.15
CA TYR A 84 1.86 -4.49 -9.35
C TYR A 84 3.36 -4.58 -9.07
N VAL A 85 4.06 -5.43 -9.82
CA VAL A 85 5.51 -5.55 -9.81
C VAL A 85 6.05 -4.94 -11.12
N PRO A 86 7.02 -4.02 -11.07
CA PRO A 86 7.61 -3.44 -12.27
C PRO A 86 8.16 -4.50 -13.25
N PRO A 87 8.10 -4.26 -14.57
CA PRO A 87 8.60 -5.19 -15.57
C PRO A 87 10.09 -5.50 -15.38
N GLY A 88 10.47 -6.77 -15.59
CA GLY A 88 11.86 -7.23 -15.44
C GLY A 88 12.34 -7.37 -14.00
N ARG A 89 11.45 -7.25 -13.01
CA ARG A 89 11.76 -7.41 -11.58
C ARG A 89 10.93 -8.53 -10.95
N ALA A 90 11.38 -8.99 -9.79
CA ALA A 90 10.60 -9.87 -8.95
C ALA A 90 10.35 -9.17 -7.60
N GLY A 91 9.09 -9.22 -7.17
CA GLY A 91 8.65 -8.68 -5.89
C GLY A 91 8.68 -9.77 -4.83
N VAL A 92 9.03 -9.42 -3.59
CA VAL A 92 8.80 -10.27 -2.43
C VAL A 92 7.78 -9.58 -1.57
N VAL A 93 6.67 -10.27 -1.32
CA VAL A 93 5.63 -9.81 -0.40
C VAL A 93 5.72 -10.63 0.86
N THR A 94 5.86 -9.95 1.98
CA THR A 94 5.82 -10.55 3.32
C THR A 94 4.59 -10.03 4.04
N VAL A 95 3.67 -10.93 4.35
CA VAL A 95 2.50 -10.65 5.17
C VAL A 95 2.88 -10.96 6.62
N LEU A 96 2.99 -9.91 7.42
CA LEU A 96 3.21 -9.97 8.86
C LEU A 96 1.86 -9.92 9.56
N VAL A 97 1.61 -10.91 10.40
CA VAL A 97 0.45 -10.98 11.28
C VAL A 97 0.94 -10.76 12.70
N GLN A 98 0.63 -9.59 13.27
CA GLN A 98 1.02 -9.22 14.62
C GLN A 98 -0.16 -9.35 15.59
N GLN A 99 0.09 -10.04 16.71
CA GLN A 99 -0.79 -10.06 17.88
C GLN A 99 -0.10 -9.30 19.02
N PRO A 100 -0.22 -7.96 19.08
CA PRO A 100 0.59 -7.13 19.97
C PRO A 100 0.44 -7.54 21.45
N TRP A 101 -0.76 -7.94 21.87
CA TRP A 101 -1.03 -8.37 23.25
C TRP A 101 -0.41 -9.72 23.63
N LYS A 102 -0.09 -10.58 22.64
CA LYS A 102 0.55 -11.89 22.87
C LYS A 102 2.06 -11.88 22.56
N ASN A 103 2.59 -10.76 22.06
CA ASN A 103 3.95 -10.66 21.54
C ASN A 103 4.30 -11.83 20.60
N ARG A 104 3.36 -12.16 19.69
CA ARG A 104 3.52 -13.21 18.69
C ARG A 104 3.43 -12.58 17.31
N GLU A 105 4.39 -12.97 16.47
CA GLU A 105 4.47 -12.56 15.08
C GLU A 105 4.52 -13.81 14.21
N GLY A 106 3.65 -13.86 13.20
CA GLY A 106 3.73 -14.82 12.11
C GLY A 106 4.04 -14.08 10.83
N TYR A 107 4.93 -14.62 10.00
CA TYR A 107 5.21 -14.06 8.68
C TYR A 107 5.03 -15.11 7.59
N LEU A 108 4.43 -14.70 6.48
CA LEU A 108 4.28 -15.49 5.28
C LEU A 108 4.91 -14.71 4.13
N THR A 109 5.89 -15.32 3.47
CA THR A 109 6.60 -14.68 2.36
C THR A 109 6.32 -15.42 1.06
N MET A 110 5.96 -14.67 0.02
CA MET A 110 5.94 -15.16 -1.36
C MET A 110 6.74 -14.26 -2.29
N THR A 111 7.21 -14.86 -3.37
CA THR A 111 7.75 -14.16 -4.53
C THR A 111 6.63 -13.94 -5.53
N LEU A 112 6.59 -12.75 -6.11
CA LEU A 112 5.69 -12.34 -7.18
C LEU A 112 6.48 -12.09 -8.46
N ASP A 113 5.91 -12.55 -9.57
CA ASP A 113 6.44 -12.30 -10.90
C ASP A 113 6.17 -10.85 -11.34
N ALA A 114 6.93 -10.38 -12.33
CA ALA A 114 6.71 -9.07 -12.94
C ALA A 114 5.29 -8.92 -13.51
N GLY A 115 4.73 -7.71 -13.43
CA GLY A 115 3.41 -7.38 -13.94
C GLY A 115 2.34 -7.30 -12.87
N ASP A 116 1.09 -7.46 -13.28
CA ASP A 116 -0.06 -7.48 -12.38
C ASP A 116 -0.28 -8.92 -11.86
N SER A 117 -0.09 -9.10 -10.55
CA SER A 117 -0.25 -10.39 -9.88
C SER A 117 -1.22 -10.27 -8.71
N GLY A 118 -2.26 -11.10 -8.71
CA GLY A 118 -3.15 -11.26 -7.56
C GLY A 118 -2.52 -12.19 -6.53
N PHE A 119 -2.68 -11.88 -5.25
CA PHE A 119 -2.34 -12.82 -4.18
C PHE A 119 -3.38 -12.83 -3.06
N GLU A 120 -3.55 -13.98 -2.42
CA GLU A 120 -4.61 -14.22 -1.47
C GLU A 120 -4.04 -14.88 -0.21
N LEU A 121 -4.43 -14.37 0.97
CA LEU A 121 -4.26 -15.04 2.25
C LEU A 121 -5.55 -15.75 2.59
N VAL A 122 -5.50 -17.07 2.55
CA VAL A 122 -6.60 -17.95 2.87
C VAL A 122 -6.37 -18.55 4.24
N THR A 123 -7.28 -18.29 5.17
CA THR A 123 -7.26 -18.86 6.51
C THR A 123 -8.20 -20.06 6.55
N LEU A 124 -7.71 -21.22 6.96
CA LEU A 124 -8.50 -22.45 7.05
C LEU A 124 -8.39 -23.03 8.47
N PRO A 125 -9.50 -23.48 9.09
CA PRO A 125 -9.40 -24.33 10.27
C PRO A 125 -8.68 -25.63 9.89
N ALA A 126 -7.76 -26.10 10.72
CA ALA A 126 -7.22 -27.44 10.54
C ALA A 126 -8.31 -28.48 10.85
N VAL A 127 -8.33 -29.59 10.13
CA VAL A 127 -9.33 -30.66 10.27
C VAL A 127 -9.28 -31.33 11.66
N ALA A 128 -8.19 -31.18 12.41
CA ALA A 128 -8.01 -31.73 13.74
C ALA A 128 -7.32 -30.74 14.69
N GLY A 129 -8.04 -30.30 15.74
CA GLY A 129 -7.52 -29.49 16.86
C GLY A 129 -7.59 -27.98 16.67
N ASP A 130 -7.00 -27.24 17.62
CA ASP A 130 -6.94 -25.76 17.63
C ASP A 130 -5.91 -25.16 16.66
N LEU A 131 -5.43 -25.96 15.70
CA LEU A 131 -4.43 -25.51 14.73
C LEU A 131 -5.13 -24.76 13.59
N TRP A 132 -4.51 -23.66 13.17
CA TRP A 132 -4.99 -22.91 12.02
C TRP A 132 -3.95 -22.93 10.90
N MET A 133 -4.43 -23.06 9.67
CA MET A 133 -3.59 -23.04 8.49
C MET A 133 -3.78 -21.72 7.76
N TYR A 134 -2.66 -21.13 7.35
CA TYR A 134 -2.61 -19.92 6.58
C TYR A 134 -1.97 -20.27 5.24
N SER A 135 -2.71 -20.14 4.16
CA SER A 135 -2.21 -20.40 2.82
C SER A 135 -2.11 -19.08 2.08
N LEU A 136 -0.90 -18.77 1.64
CA LEU A 136 -0.65 -17.63 0.77
C LEU A 136 -0.60 -18.15 -0.67
N ARG A 137 -1.51 -17.66 -1.51
CA ARG A 137 -1.72 -18.12 -2.89
C ARG A 137 -1.46 -16.97 -3.87
N SER A 138 -0.78 -17.23 -4.98
CA SER A 138 -0.68 -16.29 -6.09
C SER A 138 -1.60 -16.74 -7.23
N SER A 139 -2.08 -15.81 -8.06
CA SER A 139 -2.85 -16.11 -9.27
C SER A 139 -2.01 -16.80 -10.35
N SER A 140 -0.70 -16.54 -10.39
CA SER A 140 0.21 -17.05 -11.42
C SER A 140 1.00 -18.31 -11.03
N THR A 141 1.20 -18.58 -9.74
CA THR A 141 2.14 -19.62 -9.28
C THR A 141 1.83 -20.24 -7.90
N VAL A 142 2.41 -21.43 -7.70
CA VAL A 142 2.51 -22.31 -6.51
C VAL A 142 1.84 -21.82 -5.21
N ARG A 143 0.87 -22.62 -4.74
CA ARG A 143 0.26 -22.52 -3.41
C ARG A 143 1.32 -22.72 -2.33
N ARG A 144 1.58 -21.69 -1.51
CA ARG A 144 2.34 -21.83 -0.27
C ARG A 144 1.38 -21.96 0.90
N SER A 145 1.67 -22.89 1.80
CA SER A 145 0.88 -23.13 3.00
C SER A 145 1.82 -23.07 4.20
N GLY A 146 1.50 -22.22 5.17
CA GLY A 146 2.05 -22.28 6.51
C GLY A 146 0.95 -22.79 7.46
N SER A 147 1.35 -23.45 8.53
CA SER A 147 0.50 -23.60 9.70
C SER A 147 0.97 -22.59 10.74
N SER A 148 0.07 -22.13 11.60
CA SER A 148 0.49 -21.36 12.77
C SER A 148 -0.36 -21.77 13.97
N ASN A 149 0.30 -21.79 15.11
CA ASN A 149 -0.34 -21.90 16.41
C ASN A 149 0.05 -20.62 17.17
N PRO A 150 -0.83 -19.61 17.25
CA PRO A 150 -2.24 -19.75 17.63
C PRO A 150 -3.27 -19.29 16.57
N ARG A 151 -4.56 -19.39 16.97
CA ARG A 151 -5.74 -18.88 16.27
C ARG A 151 -5.53 -17.51 15.60
N PRO A 152 -5.99 -17.34 14.34
CA PRO A 152 -5.94 -16.09 13.61
C PRO A 152 -6.63 -14.98 14.39
N PRO A 153 -6.02 -13.81 14.49
CA PRO A 153 -6.56 -12.73 15.30
C PRO A 153 -7.86 -12.12 14.75
N TRP A 154 -8.17 -12.34 13.47
CA TRP A 154 -9.41 -11.92 12.80
C TRP A 154 -10.57 -12.93 12.90
N LEU A 155 -10.41 -14.00 13.68
CA LEU A 155 -11.48 -14.97 13.93
C LEU A 155 -11.93 -14.90 15.38
N GLY A 156 -13.24 -14.75 15.57
CA GLY A 156 -13.90 -14.77 16.87
C GLY A 156 -13.88 -16.16 17.49
N GLN A 157 -14.22 -16.32 18.77
CA GLN A 157 -14.14 -17.58 19.52
C GLN A 157 -14.92 -18.73 18.85
N GLY A 158 -16.05 -18.42 18.20
CA GLY A 158 -16.88 -19.38 17.48
C GLY A 158 -16.32 -19.85 16.13
N GLY A 159 -15.22 -19.26 15.67
CA GLY A 159 -14.67 -19.49 14.33
C GLY A 159 -15.26 -18.52 13.32
N GLU A 160 -16.27 -17.76 13.73
CA GLU A 160 -16.86 -16.72 12.92
C GLU A 160 -15.83 -15.62 12.62
N PRO A 161 -15.83 -15.10 11.39
CA PRO A 161 -14.94 -14.02 11.04
C PRO A 161 -15.37 -12.73 11.72
N VAL A 162 -14.47 -12.16 12.51
CA VAL A 162 -14.65 -10.83 13.09
C VAL A 162 -14.23 -9.86 12.01
N GLY A 163 -15.12 -8.94 11.65
CA GLY A 163 -14.85 -7.97 10.60
C GLY A 163 -13.59 -7.17 10.95
N LEU A 164 -12.49 -7.43 10.24
CA LEU A 164 -11.49 -6.41 10.03
C LEU A 164 -12.14 -5.39 9.10
N THR A 165 -12.61 -4.28 9.66
CA THR A 165 -13.03 -3.17 8.82
C THR A 165 -11.79 -2.41 8.40
N PHE A 166 -11.54 -2.38 7.10
CA PHE A 166 -10.38 -1.69 6.49
C PHE A 166 -10.79 -0.26 6.15
N ASP A 167 -11.26 0.49 7.15
CA ASP A 167 -11.98 1.73 6.89
C ASP A 167 -11.07 2.90 6.47
N ASP A 168 -9.74 2.79 6.67
CA ASP A 168 -8.77 3.86 6.40
C ASP A 168 -7.52 3.36 5.64
N PHE A 169 -7.70 2.67 4.50
CA PHE A 169 -6.56 2.40 3.61
C PHE A 169 -6.18 3.66 2.81
N ASP A 170 -5.14 4.36 3.24
CA ASP A 170 -4.45 5.36 2.43
C ASP A 170 -3.41 4.66 1.54
N PRO A 171 -3.54 4.67 0.20
CA PRO A 171 -2.59 4.03 -0.68
C PRO A 171 -1.18 4.62 -0.48
N GLN A 172 -0.27 3.81 0.05
CA GLN A 172 1.11 4.21 0.26
C GLN A 172 1.79 4.56 -1.07
N PRO A 173 2.72 5.54 -1.09
CA PRO A 173 3.58 5.76 -2.24
C PRO A 173 4.36 4.47 -2.52
N GLY A 174 4.35 4.01 -3.79
CA GLY A 174 4.95 2.72 -4.15
C GLY A 174 6.41 2.56 -3.70
N VAL A 175 6.85 1.31 -3.53
CA VAL A 175 8.19 1.01 -3.00
C VAL A 175 9.27 1.15 -4.08
N ALA A 176 10.30 1.95 -3.79
CA ALA A 176 11.48 2.13 -4.64
C ALA A 176 12.49 0.97 -4.47
N GLU A 177 13.47 0.90 -5.37
CA GLU A 177 14.45 -0.20 -5.41
C GLU A 177 15.32 -0.31 -4.18
N GLY A 178 15.50 -1.55 -3.70
CA GLY A 178 16.29 -1.85 -2.51
C GLY A 178 15.66 -1.40 -1.19
N HIS A 179 14.50 -0.74 -1.23
CA HIS A 179 13.80 -0.30 -0.05
C HIS A 179 12.77 -1.34 0.37
N GLU A 180 12.64 -1.50 1.68
CA GLU A 180 11.54 -2.24 2.30
C GLU A 180 10.60 -1.19 2.88
N ALA A 181 9.34 -1.24 2.47
CA ALA A 181 8.31 -0.39 3.02
C ALA A 181 7.09 -1.23 3.36
N ALA A 182 6.42 -0.87 4.46
CA ALA A 182 5.07 -1.29 4.70
C ALA A 182 4.20 -0.66 3.61
N LEU A 183 3.85 -1.46 2.60
CA LEU A 183 2.92 -1.05 1.56
C LEU A 183 1.50 -0.93 2.10
N MET A 184 1.23 -1.68 3.14
CA MET A 184 -0.06 -1.72 3.76
C MET A 184 0.10 -2.02 5.24
N ASP A 185 -0.64 -1.27 6.04
CA ASP A 185 -0.70 -1.45 7.48
C ASP A 185 -2.16 -1.41 7.89
N LEU A 186 -2.72 -2.59 8.11
CA LEU A 186 -4.14 -2.75 8.41
C LEU A 186 -4.28 -2.91 9.90
N ALA A 187 -4.88 -1.91 10.55
CA ALA A 187 -5.39 -2.05 11.89
C ALA A 187 -6.83 -2.56 11.85
N GLY A 188 -7.18 -3.45 12.77
CA GLY A 188 -8.56 -3.82 13.05
C GLY A 188 -8.70 -4.28 14.50
N GLN A 189 -9.88 -4.78 14.85
CA GLN A 189 -10.15 -5.29 16.19
C GLN A 189 -10.61 -6.74 16.13
N SER A 190 -10.18 -7.54 17.11
CA SER A 190 -10.71 -8.89 17.36
C SER A 190 -12.11 -8.81 17.98
N GLU A 191 -12.79 -9.95 18.13
CA GLU A 191 -14.14 -10.01 18.75
C GLU A 191 -14.16 -9.41 20.15
N ASN A 192 -13.04 -9.52 20.86
CA ASN A 192 -12.89 -9.05 22.22
C ASN A 192 -12.47 -7.56 22.27
N GLY A 193 -12.42 -6.87 21.13
CA GLY A 193 -11.92 -5.49 21.01
C GLY A 193 -10.40 -5.37 21.04
N GLU A 194 -9.64 -6.47 20.95
CA GLU A 194 -8.17 -6.42 20.97
C GLU A 194 -7.63 -5.96 19.60
N PRO A 195 -6.66 -5.04 19.55
CA PRO A 195 -6.16 -4.50 18.29
C PRO A 195 -5.31 -5.52 17.53
N VAL A 196 -5.64 -5.74 16.26
CA VAL A 196 -4.95 -6.63 15.33
C VAL A 196 -4.27 -5.81 14.25
N ARG A 197 -3.04 -6.15 13.89
CA ARG A 197 -2.30 -5.47 12.82
C ARG A 197 -1.81 -6.45 11.76
N VAL A 198 -2.16 -6.21 10.51
CA VAL A 198 -1.66 -6.95 9.35
C VAL A 198 -0.80 -6.00 8.52
N ILE A 199 0.51 -6.25 8.52
CA ILE A 199 1.47 -5.42 7.80
C ILE A 199 1.90 -6.19 6.55
N VAL A 200 1.59 -5.64 5.38
CA VAL A 200 2.12 -6.15 4.11
C VAL A 200 3.35 -5.33 3.79
N THR A 201 4.52 -5.95 3.97
CA THR A 201 5.77 -5.38 3.52
C THR A 201 6.09 -5.91 2.14
N ALA A 202 6.63 -5.04 1.30
CA ALA A 202 7.18 -5.46 0.03
C ALA A 202 8.61 -4.98 -0.10
N LYS A 203 9.41 -5.86 -0.70
CA LYS A 203 10.78 -5.59 -1.07
C LYS A 203 10.99 -6.16 -2.45
N HIS A 204 11.50 -5.37 -3.37
CA HIS A 204 11.83 -5.86 -4.71
C HIS A 204 13.33 -5.98 -4.89
N TYR A 205 13.72 -7.03 -5.60
CA TYR A 205 15.11 -7.39 -5.82
C TYR A 205 15.42 -7.34 -7.32
N PRO A 206 16.63 -6.93 -7.73
CA PRO A 206 17.09 -7.19 -9.07
C PRO A 206 17.14 -8.72 -9.31
N PRO A 207 16.89 -9.19 -10.54
CA PRO A 207 16.73 -10.62 -10.83
C PRO A 207 17.95 -11.47 -10.41
N ALA A 208 19.14 -10.89 -10.39
CA ALA A 208 20.37 -11.56 -9.96
C ALA A 208 20.47 -11.82 -8.44
N ASN A 209 19.68 -11.13 -7.61
CA ASN A 209 19.77 -11.16 -6.15
C ASN A 209 18.50 -11.68 -5.48
N LEU A 210 17.71 -12.49 -6.19
CA LEU A 210 16.52 -13.09 -5.59
C LEU A 210 16.95 -13.97 -4.41
N PRO A 211 16.37 -13.78 -3.21
CA PRO A 211 16.61 -14.72 -2.12
C PRO A 211 16.22 -16.11 -2.63
N PRO A 212 17.01 -17.16 -2.31
CA PRO A 212 16.62 -18.52 -2.66
C PRO A 212 15.19 -18.71 -2.16
N SER A 213 14.31 -19.18 -3.03
CA SER A 213 12.89 -19.33 -2.70
C SER A 213 12.80 -20.27 -1.50
N SER A 214 12.74 -19.69 -0.30
CA SER A 214 12.74 -20.48 0.92
C SER A 214 11.36 -21.14 0.94
N ASN A 215 11.35 -22.42 0.61
CA ASN A 215 10.14 -23.26 0.69
C ASN A 215 9.84 -23.64 2.16
N SER A 216 10.62 -23.14 3.11
CA SER A 216 10.39 -23.30 4.54
C SER A 216 9.50 -22.17 5.05
N ALA A 217 8.28 -22.50 5.47
CA ALA A 217 7.57 -21.71 6.47
C ALA A 217 8.44 -21.70 7.74
N GLY A 218 9.34 -20.72 7.83
CA GLY A 218 10.24 -20.59 8.95
C GLY A 218 9.44 -20.16 10.16
N HIS A 219 9.07 -21.08 11.04
CA HIS A 219 8.78 -20.75 12.43
C HIS A 219 10.09 -20.34 13.10
N GLN A 220 10.60 -19.15 12.79
CA GLN A 220 11.66 -18.57 13.60
C GLN A 220 11.02 -18.18 14.93
N LYS A 221 11.23 -19.00 15.96
CA LYS A 221 11.01 -18.57 17.34
C LYS A 221 11.92 -17.37 17.53
N LEU A 222 11.34 -16.16 17.55
CA LEU A 222 12.07 -14.94 17.87
C LEU A 222 12.73 -15.19 19.23
N ASN A 223 14.07 -15.23 19.24
CA ASN A 223 14.84 -15.57 20.41
C ASN A 223 14.62 -14.45 21.44
N LYS A 224 14.00 -14.80 22.59
CA LYS A 224 13.52 -13.87 23.63
C LYS A 224 14.61 -13.09 24.37
N ASN A 225 15.85 -13.07 23.89
CA ASN A 225 16.99 -12.53 24.62
C ASN A 225 17.77 -11.53 23.77
N GLN A 226 17.37 -10.26 23.85
CA GLN A 226 18.33 -9.14 23.93
C GLN A 226 17.87 -8.24 25.10
N PRO A 227 18.81 -7.79 25.93
CA PRO A 227 18.57 -7.31 27.30
C PRO A 227 17.77 -6.01 27.40
#